data_AF-A0A949WYD5-F1
#
_entry.id   AF-A0A949WYD5-F1
#
_cell.length_a   1.000
_cell.length_b   1.000
_cell.length_c   1.000
_cell.angle_alpha   90.00
_cell.angle_beta   90.00
_cell.angle_gamma   90.00
#
_symmetry.space_group_name_H-M   'P 1'
#
loop_
_entity.id
_entity.type
_entity.pdbx_description
1 polymer ?
#
loop_
_entity_poly.entity_id
_entity_poly.type
_entity_poly.pdbx_seq_one_letter_code
_entity_poly.pdbx_strand_id
1 'polypeptide(L)'
;MFRTSSGKEIKFTDGEIVISANGATITISDSGIQISGGGVSISGGSISLNAGTITVSAKDSIGLKCKASEIQMSGETSIKGSKVKNN
;
A
#
# COMPACT_ATOMS: atom_id res chain seq x y z
N MET A 1 10.60 -8.95 -23.08
CA MET A 1 10.60 -9.55 -21.72
C MET A 1 12.05 -9.66 -21.27
N PHE A 2 12.36 -9.20 -20.07
CA PHE A 2 13.62 -9.46 -19.39
C PHE A 2 13.36 -10.44 -18.25
N ARG A 3 14.09 -11.55 -18.18
CA ARG A 3 13.89 -12.58 -17.16
C ARG A 3 15.23 -13.11 -16.66
N THR A 4 15.40 -13.22 -15.35
CA THR A 4 16.58 -13.82 -14.73
C THR A 4 16.47 -15.35 -14.71
N SER A 5 17.60 -16.05 -14.54
CA SER A 5 17.60 -17.51 -14.33
C SER A 5 16.82 -17.94 -13.07
N SER A 6 16.73 -17.06 -12.08
CA SER A 6 15.90 -17.24 -10.87
C SER A 6 14.42 -16.92 -11.07
N GLY A 7 13.98 -16.64 -12.30
CA GLY A 7 12.58 -16.42 -12.65
C GLY A 7 11.98 -15.06 -12.28
N LYS A 8 12.80 -14.06 -11.91
CA LYS A 8 12.34 -12.67 -11.76
C LYS A 8 12.20 -12.05 -13.14
N GLU A 9 11.19 -11.23 -13.37
CA GLU A 9 10.89 -10.74 -14.72
C GLU A 9 10.35 -9.31 -14.77
N ILE A 10 10.58 -8.70 -15.94
CA ILE A 10 9.95 -7.47 -16.42
C ILE A 10 9.36 -7.77 -17.80
N LYS A 11 8.05 -7.68 -17.93
CA LYS A 11 7.30 -7.99 -19.15
C LYS A 11 6.53 -6.76 -19.61
N PHE A 12 6.68 -6.42 -20.88
CA PHE A 12 5.85 -5.44 -21.57
C PHE A 12 4.93 -6.22 -22.50
N THR A 13 3.64 -5.95 -22.43
CA THR A 13 2.60 -6.53 -23.27
C THR A 13 1.77 -5.40 -23.89
N ASP A 14 0.81 -5.75 -24.74
CA ASP A 14 -0.03 -4.75 -25.42
C ASP A 14 -0.89 -3.92 -24.45
N GLY A 15 -1.20 -4.42 -23.24
CA GLY A 15 -2.08 -3.73 -22.28
C GLY A 15 -1.50 -3.52 -20.88
N GLU A 16 -0.30 -4.05 -20.60
CA GLU A 16 0.28 -3.97 -19.26
C GLU A 16 1.81 -4.05 -19.24
N ILE A 17 2.40 -3.43 -18.22
CA ILE A 17 3.77 -3.63 -17.76
C ILE A 17 3.72 -4.43 -16.46
N VAL A 18 4.41 -5.56 -16.42
CA VAL A 18 4.46 -6.46 -15.26
C VAL A 18 5.90 -6.59 -14.76
N ILE A 19 6.11 -6.35 -13.47
CA ILE A 19 7.37 -6.60 -12.75
C ILE A 19 7.07 -7.64 -11.69
N SER A 20 7.71 -8.81 -11.71
CA SER A 20 7.44 -9.87 -10.74
C SER A 20 8.71 -10.53 -10.20
N ALA A 21 8.66 -10.90 -8.91
CA ALA A 21 9.74 -11.59 -8.22
C ALA A 21 9.21 -12.29 -6.97
N ASN A 22 9.55 -13.57 -6.77
CA ASN A 22 9.31 -14.32 -5.52
C ASN A 22 7.85 -14.21 -5.00
N GLY A 23 6.85 -14.22 -5.91
CA GLY A 23 5.43 -14.11 -5.56
C GLY A 23 4.92 -12.69 -5.32
N ALA A 24 5.76 -11.66 -5.43
CA ALA A 24 5.35 -10.27 -5.49
C ALA A 24 5.24 -9.79 -6.95
N THR A 25 4.26 -8.94 -7.25
CA THR A 25 3.99 -8.41 -8.59
C THR A 25 3.61 -6.93 -8.52
N ILE A 26 4.11 -6.16 -9.48
CA ILE A 26 3.65 -4.81 -9.80
C ILE A 26 3.12 -4.86 -11.23
N THR A 27 1.86 -4.50 -11.41
CA THR A 27 1.21 -4.40 -12.72
C THR A 27 0.78 -2.96 -12.97
N ILE A 28 1.12 -2.42 -14.13
CA ILE A 28 0.68 -1.11 -14.61
C ILE A 28 -0.12 -1.34 -15.88
N SER A 29 -1.38 -0.90 -15.90
CA SER A 29 -2.28 -0.98 -17.06
C SER A 29 -3.17 0.26 -17.15
N ASP A 30 -4.06 0.30 -18.15
CA ASP A 30 -5.06 1.37 -18.29
C ASP A 30 -6.01 1.47 -17.08
N SER A 31 -6.14 0.39 -16.30
CA SER A 31 -6.94 0.36 -15.06
C SER A 31 -6.20 0.93 -13.84
N GLY A 32 -4.91 1.25 -13.97
CA GLY A 32 -4.07 1.81 -12.91
C GLY A 32 -2.90 0.91 -12.50
N ILE A 33 -2.45 1.09 -11.26
CA ILE A 33 -1.30 0.39 -10.69
C ILE A 33 -1.79 -0.60 -9.63
N GLN A 34 -1.40 -1.85 -9.75
CA GLN A 34 -1.63 -2.89 -8.76
C GLN A 34 -0.31 -3.40 -8.20
N ILE A 35 -0.23 -3.55 -6.88
CA ILE A 35 0.93 -4.09 -6.18
C ILE A 35 0.44 -5.23 -5.29
N SER A 36 1.00 -6.42 -5.45
CA SER A 36 0.66 -7.61 -4.66
C SER A 36 1.93 -8.29 -4.15
N GLY A 37 1.85 -8.90 -2.96
CA GLY A 37 2.96 -9.57 -2.31
C GLY A 37 2.77 -9.72 -0.80
N GLY A 38 3.72 -10.36 -0.12
CA GLY A 38 3.66 -10.59 1.33
C GLY A 38 3.79 -9.32 2.20
N GLY A 39 4.20 -8.18 1.61
CA GLY A 39 4.28 -6.89 2.27
C GLY A 39 4.71 -5.78 1.31
N VAL A 40 4.21 -4.56 1.54
CA VAL A 40 4.55 -3.35 0.77
C VAL A 40 4.93 -2.24 1.75
N SER A 41 6.09 -1.62 1.55
CA SER A 41 6.52 -0.46 2.33
C SER A 41 6.78 0.72 1.40
N ILE A 42 6.22 1.88 1.74
CA ILE A 42 6.41 3.14 1.02
C ILE A 42 7.08 4.10 1.99
N SER A 43 8.26 4.61 1.63
CA SER A 43 9.03 5.56 2.45
C SER A 43 9.54 6.71 1.59
N GLY A 44 9.63 7.90 2.17
CA GLY A 44 10.01 9.13 1.49
C GLY A 44 9.75 10.35 2.37
N GLY A 45 10.11 11.54 1.89
CA GLY A 45 9.92 12.79 2.66
C GLY A 45 8.44 13.14 2.87
N SER A 46 7.62 13.10 1.81
CA SER A 46 6.18 13.34 1.87
C SER A 46 5.45 12.41 0.92
N ILE A 47 4.30 11.89 1.36
CA ILE A 47 3.41 11.04 0.57
C ILE A 47 2.06 11.74 0.50
N SER A 48 1.54 11.96 -0.70
CA SER A 48 0.24 12.57 -0.95
C SER A 48 -0.65 11.58 -1.70
N LEU A 49 -1.88 11.39 -1.22
CA LEU A 49 -2.91 10.57 -1.86
C LEU A 49 -4.08 11.50 -2.22
N ASN A 50 -4.33 11.66 -3.53
CA ASN A 50 -5.43 12.49 -4.03
C ASN A 50 -6.35 11.62 -4.90
N ALA A 51 -7.56 11.40 -4.43
CA ALA A 51 -8.59 10.63 -5.10
C ALA A 51 -9.97 11.09 -4.62
N GLY A 52 -11.01 10.85 -5.42
CA GLY A 52 -12.40 11.06 -4.97
C GLY A 52 -12.78 10.17 -3.78
N THR A 53 -12.14 9.00 -3.64
CA THR A 53 -12.31 8.10 -2.50
C THR A 53 -11.02 7.32 -2.24
N ILE A 54 -10.66 7.16 -0.97
CA ILE A 54 -9.57 6.30 -0.52
C ILE A 54 -10.17 5.23 0.40
N THR A 55 -10.03 3.97 0.01
CA THR A 55 -10.47 2.83 0.81
C THR A 55 -9.26 2.11 1.37
N VAL A 56 -9.21 1.97 2.71
CA VAL A 56 -8.19 1.19 3.41
C VAL A 56 -8.89 0.05 4.13
N SER A 57 -8.42 -1.17 3.94
CA SER A 57 -8.98 -2.36 4.57
C SER A 57 -7.85 -3.29 4.96
N ALA A 58 -7.96 -3.87 6.15
CA ALA A 58 -7.00 -4.83 6.69
C ALA A 58 -7.76 -5.92 7.42
N LYS A 59 -7.21 -7.14 7.41
CA LYS A 59 -7.78 -8.28 8.11
C LYS A 59 -7.68 -8.11 9.63
N ASP A 60 -6.50 -7.71 10.10
CA ASP A 60 -6.19 -7.71 11.53
C ASP A 60 -6.31 -6.30 12.14
N SER A 61 -5.66 -5.30 11.54
CA SER A 61 -5.75 -3.92 12.05
C SER A 61 -5.33 -2.83 11.06
N ILE A 62 -5.83 -1.61 11.29
CA ILE A 62 -5.38 -0.37 10.63
C ILE A 62 -4.83 0.56 11.72
N GLY A 63 -3.61 1.08 11.51
CA GLY A 63 -2.94 1.99 12.44
C GLY A 63 -2.38 3.22 11.73
N LEU A 64 -2.64 4.40 12.28
CA LEU A 64 -2.12 5.69 11.82
C LEU A 64 -1.38 6.36 12.98
N LYS A 65 -0.07 6.58 12.83
CA LYS A 65 0.77 7.18 13.88
C LYS A 65 1.52 8.38 13.34
N CYS A 66 1.46 9.49 14.08
CA CYS A 66 2.22 10.69 13.81
C CYS A 66 2.73 11.28 15.13
N LYS A 67 4.05 11.19 15.36
CA LYS A 67 4.68 11.60 16.62
C LYS A 67 3.97 10.98 17.83
N ALA A 68 3.35 11.78 18.69
CA ALA A 68 2.63 11.36 19.89
C ALA A 68 1.13 11.09 19.65
N SER A 69 0.64 11.23 18.42
CA SER A 69 -0.75 10.97 18.04
C SER A 69 -0.88 9.60 17.37
N GLU A 70 -1.96 8.90 17.67
CA GLU A 70 -2.23 7.54 17.19
C GLU A 70 -3.73 7.31 17.00
N ILE A 71 -4.09 6.65 15.89
CA ILE A 71 -5.41 6.06 15.65
C ILE A 71 -5.19 4.57 15.39
N GLN A 72 -5.90 3.71 16.11
CA GLN A 72 -5.81 2.25 15.98
C GLN A 72 -7.21 1.65 15.82
N MET A 73 -7.38 0.78 14.82
CA MET A 73 -8.62 0.05 14.53
C MET A 73 -8.31 -1.45 14.49
N SER A 74 -8.78 -2.22 15.48
CA SER A 74 -8.46 -3.66 15.61
C SER A 74 -9.57 -4.46 16.32
N GLY A 75 -10.84 -4.12 16.05
CA GLY A 75 -12.02 -4.61 16.78
C GLY A 75 -12.71 -3.49 17.57
N GLU A 76 -11.92 -2.57 18.12
CA GLU A 76 -12.35 -1.27 18.63
C GLU A 76 -11.56 -0.15 17.94
N THR A 77 -12.07 1.08 18.00
CA THR A 77 -11.35 2.27 17.53
C THR A 77 -10.79 3.04 18.72
N SER A 78 -9.47 3.15 18.80
CA SER A 78 -8.76 3.94 19.82
C SER A 78 -8.10 5.16 19.18
N ILE A 79 -8.29 6.33 19.78
CA ILE A 79 -7.69 7.59 19.33
C ILE A 79 -6.94 8.21 20.50
N LYS A 80 -5.63 8.46 20.32
CA LYS A 80 -4.74 9.03 21.35
C LYS A 80 -4.05 10.30 20.86
N GLY A 81 -3.91 11.26 21.77
CA GLY A 81 -3.21 12.52 21.55
C GLY A 81 -3.48 13.50 22.69
N SER A 82 -2.58 14.46 22.90
CA SER A 82 -2.67 15.43 24.00
C SER A 82 -3.87 16.38 23.93
N LYS A 83 -4.54 16.46 22.77
CA LYS A 83 -5.70 17.33 22.52
C LYS A 83 -6.81 16.59 21.76
N VAL A 84 -7.02 15.31 22.05
CA VAL A 84 -8.20 14.59 21.53
C VAL A 84 -9.45 15.24 22.11
N LYS A 85 -10.33 15.72 21.23
CA LYS A 85 -11.65 16.26 21.60
C LYS A 85 -12.69 15.27 21.11
N ASN A 86 -13.41 14.65 22.04
CA ASN A 86 -14.64 13.92 21.77
C ASN A 86 -15.79 14.90 22.03
N ASN A 87 -16.57 15.23 21.00
CA ASN A 87 -17.81 15.99 21.14
C ASN A 87 -18.98 15.04 21.35
#